data_AF-A0A8T5ZEU4-F1
#
_entry.id   AF-A0A8T5ZEU4-F1
#
_cell.length_a   1.000
_cell.length_b   1.000
_cell.length_c   1.000
_cell.angle_alpha   90.00
_cell.angle_beta   90.00
_cell.angle_gamma   90.00
#
_symmetry.space_group_name_H-M   'P 1'
#
loop_
_entity.id
_entity.type
_entity.pdbx_description
1 polymer ?
#
loop_
_entity_poly.entity_id
_entity_poly.type
_entity_poly.pdbx_seq_one_letter_code
_entity_poly.pdbx_strand_id
1 'polypeptide(L)'
;ASIRGEESEQIELLNIRKETHEEYALSRPRGLREALLIVASFLMFFFCLITPDVFVPWLAGGALLLLGAGLWGLFAPPAKSSLREIHCLRGTPRRWGLFGENDQEQINNISLGIIDLVYPAHWQPYIAQDLGQQTDIDIYLDRHVVRQGRYLSLHDEVKNFPLQHWLRSTIIASGSLLVLFMLLFWIPLDMPLKFTLSWMKGAQTIEATSVKQLADAGVRVGDTLRISGTGMCNIRTSGTWSAKTNSPFLPFDCSQIIWNDARSLPLPESELVNKATALTEAVNRQLHPKPEDESRVSASLRSAIQKSGMVLLDDFGDIVLKTADLCSAKDDCVRLKNALVNLGNSKDWDALVKRANAGKLDGVNVLLRPVSAESLDNLVATSTAPFITHETARAAQSLNSPAPGGFLIVSDEGSDFVDQPWPSASLYDYPPQEQWNAFQKLAQMLMHTPFNAEGIVTKIFTDANGTQHIGLHPIPDRSGLWRYLSTTLLLLTMLGSAIYNGVQAWRRYQRHRTRMMEIQAYYESCLNPQLITPSESLIE
;
A
#
# COMPACT_ATOMS: atom_id res chain seq x y z
N ALA A 1 21.06 -90.71 1.26
CA ALA A 1 20.21 -89.52 1.04
C ALA A 1 18.81 -89.86 1.56
N SER A 2 18.45 -89.35 2.74
CA SER A 2 17.14 -89.52 3.34
C SER A 2 16.29 -88.32 2.90
N ILE A 3 15.34 -88.57 2.00
CA ILE A 3 14.26 -87.64 1.67
C ILE A 3 13.27 -87.77 2.83
N ARG A 4 13.35 -86.85 3.80
CA ARG A 4 12.24 -86.65 4.74
C ARG A 4 11.05 -86.11 3.95
N GLY A 5 9.89 -86.72 4.18
CA GLY A 5 8.64 -86.31 3.54
C GLY A 5 8.33 -84.85 3.81
N GLU A 6 7.80 -84.18 2.80
CA GLU A 6 7.13 -82.89 2.92
C GLU A 6 5.98 -83.06 3.93
N GLU A 7 6.20 -82.67 5.18
CA GLU A 7 5.09 -82.20 6.00
C GLU A 7 4.50 -81.02 5.25
N SER A 8 3.31 -81.21 4.68
CA SER A 8 2.55 -80.16 4.03
C SER A 8 2.49 -78.97 4.99
N GLU A 9 3.17 -77.88 4.64
CA GLU A 9 3.14 -76.63 5.40
C GLU A 9 1.71 -76.08 5.33
N GLN A 10 0.85 -76.50 6.25
CA GLN A 10 -0.54 -76.08 6.33
C GLN A 10 -0.57 -74.64 6.85
N ILE A 11 -0.77 -73.70 5.94
CA ILE A 11 -1.11 -72.32 6.27
C ILE A 11 -2.62 -72.28 6.49
N GLU A 12 -3.04 -71.93 7.70
CA GLU A 12 -4.46 -71.77 8.02
C GLU A 12 -4.86 -70.31 7.89
N LEU A 13 -5.83 -70.01 7.02
CA LEU A 13 -6.49 -68.69 7.00
C LEU A 13 -7.51 -68.65 8.14
N LEU A 14 -7.21 -67.87 9.17
CA LEU A 14 -8.07 -67.73 10.35
C LEU A 14 -9.25 -66.79 10.06
N ASN A 15 -8.97 -65.60 9.51
CA ASN A 15 -9.99 -64.58 9.28
C ASN A 15 -9.50 -63.52 8.27
N ILE A 16 -10.43 -62.76 7.71
CA ILE A 16 -10.16 -61.55 6.93
C ILE A 16 -10.78 -60.38 7.69
N ARG A 17 -9.94 -59.46 8.18
CA ARG A 17 -10.38 -58.25 8.90
C ARG A 17 -10.08 -56.99 8.08
N LYS A 18 -10.78 -55.90 8.38
CA LYS A 18 -10.44 -54.57 7.84
C LYS A 18 -9.37 -53.90 8.70
N GLU A 19 -8.59 -53.01 8.11
CA GLU A 19 -7.67 -52.13 8.81
C GLU A 19 -8.35 -51.41 9.98
N THR A 20 -7.65 -51.34 11.11
CA THR A 20 -8.00 -50.47 12.24
C THR A 20 -7.67 -49.01 11.92
N HIS A 21 -8.20 -48.08 12.70
CA HIS A 21 -7.96 -46.65 12.49
C HIS A 21 -6.47 -46.29 12.67
N GLU A 22 -5.79 -46.99 13.57
CA GLU A 22 -4.37 -46.87 13.87
C GLU A 22 -3.50 -47.38 12.70
N GLU A 23 -3.84 -48.54 12.12
CA GLU A 23 -3.15 -49.09 10.95
C GLU A 23 -3.34 -48.19 9.71
N TYR A 24 -4.56 -47.68 9.50
CA TYR A 24 -4.85 -46.72 8.43
C TYR A 24 -4.05 -45.41 8.58
N ALA A 25 -3.70 -45.00 9.79
CA ALA A 25 -2.91 -43.80 10.01
C ALA A 25 -1.48 -43.89 9.44
N LEU A 26 -0.93 -45.11 9.29
CA LEU A 26 0.38 -45.36 8.66
C LEU A 26 0.34 -45.19 7.15
N SER A 27 -0.77 -45.58 6.51
CA SER A 27 -0.96 -45.50 5.06
C SER A 27 -1.50 -44.14 4.60
N ARG A 28 -2.07 -43.34 5.51
CA ARG A 28 -2.62 -42.01 5.19
C ARG A 28 -1.52 -41.07 4.68
N PRO A 29 -1.71 -40.38 3.54
CA PRO A 29 -0.77 -39.36 3.09
C PRO A 29 -0.59 -38.27 4.16
N ARG A 30 0.58 -37.61 4.16
CA ARG A 30 1.04 -36.63 5.17
C ARG A 30 0.13 -35.40 5.36
N GLY A 31 -1.08 -35.38 4.81
CA GLY A 31 -2.14 -34.37 4.97
C GLY A 31 -1.72 -32.96 4.58
N LEU A 32 -0.83 -32.90 3.57
CA LEU A 32 -0.29 -31.66 3.04
C LEU A 32 -1.33 -30.91 2.21
N ARG A 33 -2.25 -31.64 1.56
CA ARG A 33 -3.30 -31.05 0.71
C ARG A 33 -4.23 -30.17 1.56
N GLU A 34 -4.65 -30.67 2.71
CA GLU A 34 -5.53 -29.98 3.65
C GLU A 34 -4.86 -28.73 4.22
N ALA A 35 -3.57 -28.82 4.56
CA ALA A 35 -2.79 -27.66 5.00
C ALA A 35 -2.67 -26.60 3.89
N LEU A 36 -2.44 -27.01 2.64
CA LEU A 36 -2.37 -26.10 1.50
C LEU A 36 -3.72 -25.41 1.22
N LEU A 37 -4.85 -26.10 1.38
CA LEU A 37 -6.18 -25.50 1.24
C LEU A 37 -6.43 -24.39 2.28
N ILE A 38 -5.99 -24.61 3.53
CA ILE A 38 -6.10 -23.62 4.60
C ILE A 38 -5.22 -22.40 4.30
N VAL A 39 -3.98 -22.62 3.85
CA VAL A 39 -3.08 -21.50 3.47
C VAL A 39 -3.63 -20.74 2.26
N ALA A 40 -4.18 -21.42 1.26
CA ALA A 40 -4.84 -20.77 0.13
C ALA A 40 -6.04 -19.92 0.56
N SER A 41 -6.80 -20.38 1.56
CA SER A 41 -7.88 -19.60 2.17
C SER A 41 -7.35 -18.32 2.84
N PHE A 42 -6.26 -18.40 3.62
CA PHE A 42 -5.65 -17.22 4.24
C PHE A 42 -5.20 -16.18 3.20
N LEU A 43 -4.62 -16.64 2.08
CA LEU A 43 -4.26 -15.78 0.96
C LEU A 43 -5.49 -15.13 0.31
N MET A 44 -6.58 -15.88 0.12
CA MET A 44 -7.83 -15.31 -0.41
C MET A 44 -8.41 -14.23 0.51
N PHE A 45 -8.42 -14.45 1.83
CA PHE A 45 -8.85 -13.43 2.79
C PHE A 45 -7.99 -12.17 2.73
N PHE A 46 -6.69 -12.31 2.50
CA PHE A 46 -5.81 -11.17 2.26
C PHE A 46 -6.17 -10.43 0.97
N PHE A 47 -6.39 -11.15 -0.14
CA PHE A 47 -6.79 -10.51 -1.40
C PHE A 47 -8.13 -9.78 -1.30
N CYS A 48 -9.08 -10.25 -0.49
CA CYS A 48 -10.34 -9.53 -0.21
C CYS A 48 -10.11 -8.10 0.29
N LEU A 49 -9.01 -7.82 1.00
CA LEU A 49 -8.72 -6.50 1.56
C LEU A 49 -8.20 -5.51 0.51
N ILE A 50 -7.64 -6.01 -0.59
CA ILE A 50 -6.96 -5.19 -1.61
C ILE A 50 -7.84 -5.01 -2.84
N THR A 51 -8.66 -6.01 -3.18
CA THR A 51 -9.50 -5.98 -4.38
C THR A 51 -10.68 -5.01 -4.27
N PRO A 52 -11.20 -4.50 -5.40
CA PRO A 52 -12.44 -3.72 -5.43
C PRO A 52 -13.64 -4.47 -4.81
N ASP A 53 -14.58 -3.72 -4.23
CA ASP A 53 -15.71 -4.28 -3.47
C ASP A 53 -16.57 -5.28 -4.26
N VAL A 54 -16.62 -5.15 -5.60
CA VAL A 54 -17.37 -6.04 -6.50
C VAL A 54 -16.90 -7.50 -6.43
N PHE A 55 -15.60 -7.73 -6.19
CA PHE A 55 -15.03 -9.09 -6.17
C PHE A 55 -15.01 -9.74 -4.78
N VAL A 56 -15.19 -8.94 -3.72
CA VAL A 56 -15.15 -9.38 -2.32
C VAL A 56 -16.08 -10.57 -2.02
N PRO A 57 -17.37 -10.60 -2.42
CA PRO A 57 -18.24 -11.73 -2.07
C PRO A 57 -17.78 -13.06 -2.68
N TRP A 58 -17.22 -13.04 -3.89
CA TRP A 58 -16.70 -14.23 -4.55
C TRP A 58 -15.43 -14.75 -3.87
N LEU A 59 -14.51 -13.85 -3.54
CA LEU A 59 -13.27 -14.20 -2.87
C LEU A 59 -13.51 -14.67 -1.43
N ALA A 60 -14.40 -13.99 -0.68
CA ALA A 60 -14.77 -14.38 0.67
C ALA A 60 -15.52 -15.72 0.70
N GLY A 61 -16.45 -15.94 -0.25
CA GLY A 61 -17.12 -17.23 -0.41
C GLY A 61 -16.15 -18.36 -0.73
N GLY A 62 -15.23 -18.13 -1.67
CA GLY A 62 -14.17 -19.09 -2.00
C GLY A 62 -13.25 -19.38 -0.80
N ALA A 63 -12.83 -18.35 -0.07
CA ALA A 63 -12.00 -18.48 1.12
C ALA A 63 -12.68 -19.35 2.20
N LEU A 64 -13.97 -19.11 2.47
CA LEU A 64 -14.75 -19.89 3.43
C LEU A 64 -14.93 -21.35 2.99
N LEU A 65 -15.18 -21.61 1.71
CA LEU A 65 -15.29 -22.97 1.19
C LEU A 65 -13.98 -23.75 1.30
N LEU A 66 -12.84 -23.12 0.96
CA LEU A 66 -11.52 -23.73 1.08
C LEU A 66 -11.16 -24.01 2.55
N LEU A 67 -11.50 -23.08 3.45
CA LEU A 67 -11.29 -23.26 4.89
C LEU A 67 -12.15 -24.41 5.43
N GLY A 68 -13.43 -24.46 5.06
CA GLY A 68 -14.34 -25.54 5.42
C GLY A 68 -13.86 -26.90 4.91
N ALA A 69 -13.45 -26.99 3.65
CA ALA A 69 -12.92 -28.21 3.05
C ALA A 69 -11.61 -28.66 3.72
N GLY A 70 -10.71 -27.72 4.04
CA GLY A 70 -9.47 -27.98 4.76
C GLY A 70 -9.71 -28.51 6.17
N LEU A 71 -10.60 -27.86 6.94
CA LEU A 71 -10.97 -28.30 8.29
C LEU A 71 -11.69 -29.65 8.27
N TRP A 72 -12.61 -29.86 7.33
CA TRP A 72 -13.29 -31.14 7.15
C TRP A 72 -12.29 -32.25 6.89
N GLY A 73 -11.32 -32.06 6.00
CA GLY A 73 -10.26 -33.04 5.73
C GLY A 73 -9.39 -33.36 6.96
N LEU A 74 -9.22 -32.42 7.89
CA LEU A 74 -8.44 -32.64 9.11
C LEU A 74 -9.19 -33.49 10.15
N PHE A 75 -10.50 -33.32 10.29
CA PHE A 75 -11.30 -33.95 11.35
C PHE A 75 -12.22 -35.09 10.89
N ALA A 76 -12.44 -35.26 9.58
CA ALA A 76 -13.33 -36.29 9.07
C ALA A 76 -12.77 -37.71 9.28
N PRO A 77 -13.62 -38.68 9.71
CA PRO A 77 -13.23 -40.07 9.82
C PRO A 77 -12.97 -40.70 8.43
N PRO A 78 -12.13 -41.74 8.34
CA PRO A 78 -11.87 -42.42 7.08
C PRO A 78 -13.13 -43.11 6.54
N ALA A 79 -13.30 -43.07 5.21
CA ALA A 79 -14.38 -43.79 4.56
C ALA A 79 -14.12 -45.31 4.62
N LYS A 80 -15.16 -46.11 4.83
CA LYS A 80 -15.06 -47.58 4.92
C LYS A 80 -14.51 -48.25 3.66
N SER A 81 -14.56 -47.57 2.51
CA SER A 81 -13.99 -48.01 1.23
C SER A 81 -12.48 -47.78 1.12
N SER A 82 -11.91 -46.94 1.97
CA SER A 82 -10.47 -46.62 1.97
C SER A 82 -9.64 -47.54 2.87
N LEU A 83 -10.31 -48.31 3.75
CA LEU A 83 -9.68 -49.29 4.63
C LEU A 83 -9.35 -50.55 3.85
N ARG A 84 -8.08 -50.98 3.88
CA ARG A 84 -7.63 -52.20 3.21
C ARG A 84 -8.05 -53.45 3.99
N GLU A 85 -8.05 -54.58 3.30
CA GLU A 85 -8.27 -55.90 3.89
C GLU A 85 -6.93 -56.47 4.38
N ILE A 86 -6.98 -57.11 5.54
CA ILE A 86 -5.86 -57.77 6.22
C ILE A 86 -6.24 -59.25 6.37
N HIS A 87 -5.35 -60.13 5.92
CA HIS A 87 -5.50 -61.57 6.03
C HIS A 87 -4.78 -62.06 7.29
N CYS A 88 -5.51 -62.69 8.21
CA CYS A 88 -4.99 -63.29 9.41
C CYS A 88 -4.64 -64.76 9.11
N LEU A 89 -3.36 -65.07 9.05
CA LEU A 89 -2.83 -66.40 8.76
C LEU A 89 -2.19 -67.01 10.01
N ARG A 90 -2.24 -68.33 10.13
CA ARG A 90 -1.46 -69.09 11.11
C ARG A 90 -0.53 -70.05 10.39
N GLY A 91 0.74 -70.05 10.77
CA GLY A 91 1.74 -70.97 10.24
C GLY A 91 3.13 -70.73 10.80
N THR A 92 4.13 -71.44 10.28
CA THR A 92 5.52 -71.34 10.74
C THR A 92 6.35 -70.48 9.77
N PRO A 93 6.74 -69.24 10.12
CA PRO A 93 7.61 -68.44 9.27
C PRO A 93 9.02 -69.06 9.27
N ARG A 94 9.57 -69.29 8.08
CA ARG A 94 10.91 -69.87 7.89
C ARG A 94 11.78 -68.91 7.10
N ARG A 95 13.06 -68.82 7.49
CA ARG A 95 14.08 -68.09 6.76
C ARG A 95 14.77 -69.05 5.78
N TRP A 96 14.72 -68.73 4.49
CA TRP A 96 15.44 -69.50 3.47
C TRP A 96 16.87 -68.98 3.35
N GLY A 97 17.83 -69.75 3.86
CA GLY A 97 19.26 -69.43 3.74
C GLY A 97 19.81 -69.91 2.41
N LEU A 98 19.98 -69.02 1.44
CA LEU A 98 20.88 -69.25 0.31
C LEU A 98 22.28 -68.80 0.75
N PHE A 99 23.20 -69.74 0.90
CA PHE A 99 24.58 -69.48 1.29
C PHE A 99 25.30 -68.67 0.19
N GLY A 100 25.46 -67.36 0.41
CA GLY A 100 26.22 -66.43 -0.45
C GLY A 100 26.48 -65.13 0.29
N GLU A 101 27.72 -64.63 0.25
CA GLU A 101 28.41 -63.72 1.18
C GLU A 101 27.88 -62.26 1.31
N ASN A 102 26.60 -62.00 1.06
CA ASN A 102 25.99 -60.67 1.16
C ASN A 102 24.84 -60.64 2.19
N ASP A 103 25.14 -60.28 3.44
CA ASP A 103 24.21 -60.31 4.58
C ASP A 103 22.97 -59.40 4.43
N GLN A 104 23.01 -58.37 3.56
CA GLN A 104 21.89 -57.43 3.38
C GLN A 104 20.74 -57.96 2.50
N GLU A 105 21.01 -58.86 1.54
CA GLU A 105 19.95 -59.47 0.70
C GLU A 105 19.39 -60.77 1.30
N GLN A 106 20.07 -61.35 2.31
CA GLN A 106 19.66 -62.57 2.99
C GLN A 106 18.51 -62.40 4.01
N ILE A 107 18.09 -61.16 4.29
CA ILE A 107 17.12 -60.82 5.36
C ILE A 107 15.69 -60.66 4.81
N ASN A 108 15.52 -60.57 3.48
CA ASN A 108 14.21 -60.43 2.82
C ASN A 108 13.55 -61.76 2.41
N ASN A 109 14.16 -62.90 2.75
CA ASN A 109 13.70 -64.22 2.31
C ASN A 109 13.02 -65.02 3.44
N ILE A 110 12.19 -64.34 4.25
CA ILE A 110 11.33 -65.00 5.23
C ILE A 110 10.00 -65.29 4.53
N SER A 111 9.62 -66.56 4.43
CA SER A 111 8.34 -66.95 3.85
C SER A 111 7.47 -67.70 4.86
N LEU A 112 6.17 -67.54 4.67
CA LEU A 112 5.15 -68.39 5.27
C LEU A 112 4.67 -69.34 4.17
N GLY A 113 5.24 -70.55 4.16
CA GLY A 113 5.12 -71.48 3.03
C GLY A 113 5.56 -70.84 1.71
N ILE A 114 4.60 -70.60 0.81
CA ILE A 114 4.83 -70.05 -0.55
C ILE A 114 4.78 -68.50 -0.57
N ILE A 115 4.33 -67.85 0.52
CA ILE A 115 4.15 -66.41 0.57
C ILE A 115 5.38 -65.74 1.19
N ASP A 116 6.12 -64.96 0.41
CA ASP A 116 7.22 -64.14 0.93
C ASP A 116 6.66 -62.99 1.79
N LEU A 117 7.20 -62.83 2.99
CA LEU A 117 6.77 -61.81 3.95
C LEU A 117 7.69 -60.59 3.89
N VAL A 118 7.10 -59.40 3.74
CA VAL A 118 7.84 -58.14 3.76
C VAL A 118 7.68 -57.47 5.12
N TYR A 119 8.77 -57.38 5.88
CA TYR A 119 8.79 -56.80 7.22
C TYR A 119 9.24 -55.33 7.23
N PRO A 120 8.75 -54.51 8.18
CA PRO A 120 9.30 -53.19 8.44
C PRO A 120 10.77 -53.27 8.84
N ALA A 121 11.60 -52.33 8.35
CA ALA A 121 13.04 -52.34 8.60
C ALA A 121 13.42 -52.27 10.09
N HIS A 122 12.63 -51.58 10.91
CA HIS A 122 12.90 -51.47 12.35
C HIS A 122 12.54 -52.72 13.16
N TRP A 123 11.85 -53.70 12.57
CA TRP A 123 11.53 -54.97 13.23
C TRP A 123 12.62 -56.03 13.05
N GLN A 124 13.58 -55.80 12.15
CA GLN A 124 14.67 -56.74 11.82
C GLN A 124 15.34 -57.43 13.02
N PRO A 125 15.74 -56.75 14.12
CA PRO A 125 16.42 -57.42 15.23
C PRO A 125 15.52 -58.31 16.07
N TYR A 126 14.19 -58.18 15.96
CA TYR A 126 13.22 -58.84 16.83
C TYR A 126 12.53 -60.05 16.19
N ILE A 127 12.60 -60.20 14.86
CA ILE A 127 11.89 -61.26 14.12
C ILE A 127 12.44 -62.66 14.43
N ALA A 128 13.73 -62.77 14.77
CA ALA A 128 14.41 -64.06 14.93
C ALA A 128 13.81 -64.96 16.04
N GLN A 129 13.15 -64.36 17.03
CA GLN A 129 12.58 -65.09 18.17
C GLN A 129 11.38 -65.96 17.80
N ASP A 130 10.60 -65.53 16.81
CA ASP A 130 9.35 -66.18 16.39
C ASP A 130 9.55 -67.09 15.15
N LEU A 131 10.77 -67.18 14.61
CA LEU A 131 11.09 -68.02 13.46
C LEU A 131 11.07 -69.50 13.83
N GLY A 132 10.43 -70.33 12.98
CA GLY A 132 10.32 -71.77 13.17
C GLY A 132 9.25 -72.22 14.17
N GLN A 133 8.54 -71.29 14.82
CA GLN A 133 7.40 -71.58 15.71
C GLN A 133 6.07 -71.30 14.99
N GLN A 134 4.99 -72.00 15.35
CA GLN A 134 3.65 -71.68 14.84
C GLN A 134 3.21 -70.34 15.43
N THR A 135 3.05 -69.33 14.58
CA THR A 135 2.68 -67.98 15.00
C THR A 135 1.55 -67.42 14.14
N ASP A 136 0.75 -66.54 14.73
CA ASP A 136 -0.31 -65.82 14.03
C ASP A 136 0.30 -64.60 13.35
N ILE A 137 0.08 -64.46 12.04
CA ILE A 137 0.65 -63.41 11.19
C ILE A 137 -0.48 -62.71 10.43
N ASP A 138 -0.59 -61.40 10.63
CA ASP A 138 -1.51 -60.56 9.86
C ASP A 138 -0.75 -59.91 8.70
N ILE A 139 -1.22 -60.12 7.47
CA ILE A 139 -0.61 -59.58 6.26
C ILE A 139 -1.58 -58.79 5.41
N TYR A 140 -1.05 -57.79 4.70
CA TYR A 140 -1.74 -57.17 3.58
C TYR A 140 -1.70 -58.06 2.33
N LEU A 141 -2.57 -57.76 1.35
CA LEU A 141 -2.55 -58.39 0.02
C LEU A 141 -1.22 -58.23 -0.72
N ASP A 142 -0.46 -57.16 -0.41
CA ASP A 142 0.87 -56.88 -0.96
C ASP A 142 2.01 -57.54 -0.16
N ARG A 143 1.67 -58.47 0.73
CA ARG A 143 2.57 -59.28 1.57
C ARG A 143 3.32 -58.52 2.68
N HIS A 144 2.97 -57.26 2.93
CA HIS A 144 3.52 -56.54 4.09
C HIS A 144 2.90 -57.06 5.39
N VAL A 145 3.76 -57.33 6.37
CA VAL A 145 3.35 -57.84 7.68
C VAL A 145 2.90 -56.70 8.59
N VAL A 146 1.71 -56.85 9.16
CA VAL A 146 1.07 -55.90 10.08
C VAL A 146 1.25 -56.32 11.54
N ARG A 147 1.23 -57.63 11.78
CA ARG A 147 1.41 -58.23 13.10
C ARG A 147 2.06 -59.60 12.98
N GLN A 148 2.94 -59.93 13.90
CA GLN A 148 3.49 -61.27 14.11
C GLN A 148 3.47 -61.61 15.60
N GLY A 149 2.80 -62.72 15.93
CA GLY A 149 2.76 -63.24 17.29
C GLY A 149 2.12 -62.29 18.31
N ARG A 150 2.70 -62.28 19.51
CA ARG A 150 2.14 -61.58 20.68
C ARG A 150 2.55 -60.12 20.79
N TYR A 151 3.78 -59.79 20.42
CA TYR A 151 4.37 -58.48 20.73
C TYR A 151 4.60 -57.59 19.50
N LEU A 152 4.91 -58.17 18.33
CA LEU A 152 5.15 -57.41 17.11
C LEU A 152 3.81 -57.04 16.46
N SER A 153 3.33 -55.82 16.69
CA SER A 153 2.12 -55.29 16.06
C SER A 153 2.27 -53.82 15.70
N LEU A 154 1.97 -53.45 14.44
CA LEU A 154 1.91 -52.05 14.00
C LEU A 154 0.74 -51.30 14.63
N HIS A 155 -0.34 -52.00 14.98
CA HIS A 155 -1.48 -51.42 15.70
C HIS A 155 -1.05 -50.90 17.08
N ASP A 156 -0.38 -51.73 17.87
CA ASP A 156 0.11 -51.35 19.20
C ASP A 156 1.20 -50.28 19.13
N GLU A 157 2.05 -50.32 18.09
CA GLU A 157 3.05 -49.27 17.83
C GLU A 157 2.40 -47.90 17.65
N VAL A 158 1.35 -47.78 16.83
CA VAL A 158 0.67 -46.51 16.58
C VAL A 158 -0.16 -46.08 17.79
N LYS A 159 -0.75 -47.03 18.52
CA LYS A 159 -1.54 -46.75 19.72
C LYS A 159 -0.68 -46.17 20.86
N ASN A 160 0.49 -46.77 21.12
CA ASN A 160 1.41 -46.33 22.16
C ASN A 160 2.28 -45.15 21.69
N PHE A 161 2.66 -45.14 20.41
CA PHE A 161 3.56 -44.14 19.80
C PHE A 161 2.94 -43.51 18.53
N PRO A 162 1.94 -42.62 18.69
CA PRO A 162 1.17 -42.08 17.57
C PRO A 162 2.01 -41.23 16.62
N LEU A 163 1.72 -41.34 15.33
CA LEU A 163 2.38 -40.59 14.25
C LEU A 163 2.13 -39.08 14.37
N GLN A 164 3.19 -38.33 14.68
CA GLN A 164 3.14 -36.87 14.80
C GLN A 164 3.41 -36.20 13.45
N HIS A 165 2.36 -35.76 12.77
CA HIS A 165 2.43 -35.05 11.51
C HIS A 165 2.81 -33.57 11.70
N TRP A 166 4.07 -33.28 12.02
CA TRP A 166 4.58 -31.93 12.30
C TRP A 166 4.59 -31.00 11.07
N LEU A 167 4.79 -31.56 9.87
CA LEU A 167 4.91 -30.80 8.63
C LEU A 167 3.64 -30.01 8.29
N ARG A 168 2.46 -30.55 8.61
CA ARG A 168 1.16 -29.87 8.41
C ARG A 168 1.08 -28.56 9.19
N SER A 169 1.37 -28.63 10.49
CA SER A 169 1.37 -27.46 11.37
C SER A 169 2.45 -26.46 10.97
N THR A 170 3.59 -26.94 10.45
CA THR A 170 4.65 -26.08 9.93
C THR A 170 4.21 -25.29 8.70
N ILE A 171 3.50 -25.93 7.77
CA ILE A 171 2.97 -25.26 6.56
C ILE A 171 1.90 -24.22 6.92
N ILE A 172 1.01 -24.53 7.85
CA ILE A 172 -0.02 -23.56 8.29
C ILE A 172 0.65 -22.38 9.00
N ALA A 173 1.64 -22.64 9.85
CA ALA A 173 2.40 -21.59 10.53
C ALA A 173 3.16 -20.70 9.53
N SER A 174 3.87 -21.30 8.57
CA SER A 174 4.59 -20.53 7.54
C SER A 174 3.64 -19.74 6.64
N GLY A 175 2.49 -20.31 6.26
CA GLY A 175 1.45 -19.60 5.51
C GLY A 175 0.86 -18.42 6.28
N SER A 176 0.59 -18.58 7.57
CA SER A 176 0.12 -17.48 8.42
C SER A 176 1.17 -16.37 8.61
N LEU A 177 2.46 -16.73 8.74
CA LEU A 177 3.56 -15.77 8.79
C LEU A 177 3.73 -15.01 7.48
N LEU A 178 3.57 -15.69 6.34
CA LEU A 178 3.59 -15.06 5.02
C LEU A 178 2.48 -14.02 4.90
N VAL A 179 1.24 -14.35 5.28
CA VAL A 179 0.12 -13.39 5.24
C VAL A 179 0.35 -12.23 6.23
N LEU A 180 0.87 -12.49 7.43
CA LEU A 180 1.25 -11.42 8.36
C LEU A 180 2.28 -10.48 7.75
N PHE A 181 3.33 -11.02 7.13
CA PHE A 181 4.33 -10.22 6.44
C PHE A 181 3.69 -9.37 5.33
N MET A 182 2.83 -9.97 4.50
CA MET A 182 2.11 -9.22 3.46
C MET A 182 1.22 -8.11 4.04
N LEU A 183 0.52 -8.36 5.15
CA LEU A 183 -0.28 -7.33 5.84
C LEU A 183 0.56 -6.17 6.36
N LEU A 184 1.74 -6.46 6.93
CA LEU A 184 2.65 -5.44 7.47
C LEU A 184 3.27 -4.55 6.37
N PHE A 185 3.55 -5.12 5.20
CA PHE A 185 4.24 -4.42 4.12
C PHE A 185 3.31 -3.76 3.09
N TRP A 186 2.15 -4.35 2.80
CA TRP A 186 1.22 -3.81 1.79
C TRP A 186 0.12 -2.93 2.36
N ILE A 187 -0.23 -3.06 3.64
CA ILE A 187 -1.27 -2.24 4.25
C ILE A 187 -0.62 -1.28 5.26
N PRO A 188 -0.83 0.04 5.16
CA PRO A 188 -0.35 0.99 6.17
C PRO A 188 -1.14 0.79 7.47
N LEU A 189 -0.64 -0.09 8.35
CA LEU A 189 -1.31 -0.50 9.59
C LEU A 189 -1.38 0.58 10.67
N ASP A 190 -0.64 1.68 10.52
CA ASP A 190 -0.62 2.78 11.49
C ASP A 190 -2.01 3.42 11.64
N MET A 191 -2.79 3.45 10.56
CA MET A 191 -4.15 3.98 10.56
C MET A 191 -5.15 3.08 11.30
N PRO A 192 -5.42 1.81 10.87
CA PRO A 192 -6.44 0.97 11.51
C PRO A 192 -6.19 0.69 13.01
N LEU A 193 -4.93 0.66 13.44
CA LEU A 193 -4.57 0.54 14.85
C LEU A 193 -4.94 1.81 15.65
N LYS A 194 -4.68 3.01 15.11
CA LYS A 194 -5.12 4.28 15.74
C LYS A 194 -6.63 4.39 15.79
N PHE A 195 -7.34 3.94 14.74
CA PHE A 195 -8.80 3.89 14.70
C PHE A 195 -9.40 2.99 15.79
N THR A 196 -8.95 1.74 15.89
CA THR A 196 -9.44 0.80 16.93
C THR A 196 -9.12 1.28 18.34
N LEU A 197 -7.94 1.87 18.54
CA LEU A 197 -7.54 2.40 19.84
C LEU A 197 -8.31 3.67 20.22
N SER A 198 -8.63 4.54 19.25
CA SER A 198 -9.41 5.77 19.48
C SER A 198 -10.88 5.46 19.76
N TRP A 199 -11.48 4.54 19.00
CA TRP A 199 -12.87 4.12 19.21
C TRP A 199 -13.07 3.50 20.59
N MET A 200 -12.10 2.70 21.05
CA MET A 200 -12.09 2.13 22.40
C MET A 200 -11.93 3.19 23.50
N LYS A 201 -11.32 4.34 23.19
CA LYS A 201 -11.14 5.47 24.11
C LYS A 201 -12.32 6.44 24.14
N GLY A 202 -13.37 6.21 23.34
CA GLY A 202 -14.59 7.03 23.33
C GLY A 202 -14.44 8.33 22.54
N ALA A 203 -13.97 8.23 21.29
CA ALA A 203 -13.89 9.35 20.34
C ALA A 203 -15.21 10.14 20.29
N GLN A 204 -15.11 11.47 20.39
CA GLN A 204 -16.26 12.37 20.34
C GLN A 204 -16.32 13.10 18.99
N THR A 205 -17.52 13.35 18.51
CA THR A 205 -17.77 14.23 17.35
C THR A 205 -17.78 15.67 17.82
N ILE A 206 -16.75 16.43 17.44
CA ILE A 206 -16.63 17.86 17.72
C ILE A 206 -17.08 18.62 16.48
N GLU A 207 -18.19 19.35 16.61
CA GLU A 207 -18.64 20.30 15.60
C GLU A 207 -18.24 21.72 16.02
N ALA A 208 -17.47 22.42 15.19
CA ALA A 208 -17.08 23.80 15.46
C ALA A 208 -17.27 24.68 14.22
N THR A 209 -17.94 25.82 14.41
CA THR A 209 -18.16 26.83 13.37
C THR A 209 -17.34 28.10 13.58
N SER A 210 -16.59 28.17 14.69
CA SER A 210 -15.73 29.30 15.03
C SER A 210 -14.42 28.86 15.66
N VAL A 211 -13.39 29.70 15.52
CA VAL A 211 -12.05 29.47 16.09
C VAL A 211 -12.10 29.29 17.60
N LYS A 212 -12.94 30.09 18.29
CA LYS A 212 -13.12 30.00 19.75
C LYS A 212 -13.75 28.68 20.20
N GLN A 213 -14.80 28.23 19.50
CA GLN A 213 -15.42 26.93 19.81
C GLN A 213 -14.43 25.78 19.64
N LEU A 214 -13.60 25.81 18.60
CA LEU A 214 -12.60 24.77 18.38
C LEU A 214 -11.50 24.79 19.46
N ALA A 215 -11.08 25.98 19.90
CA ALA A 215 -10.13 26.15 20.99
C ALA A 215 -10.66 25.65 22.33
N ASP A 216 -11.92 25.98 22.67
CA ASP A 216 -12.56 25.58 23.92
C ASP A 216 -12.89 24.08 23.96
N ALA A 217 -13.12 23.45 22.79
CA ALA A 217 -13.45 22.03 22.70
C ALA A 217 -12.29 21.09 23.08
N GLY A 218 -11.04 21.56 22.99
CA GLY A 218 -9.87 20.78 23.44
C GLY A 218 -9.64 19.48 22.65
N VAL A 219 -9.56 19.61 21.32
CA VAL A 219 -9.41 18.51 20.34
C VAL A 219 -8.26 17.56 20.68
N ARG A 220 -8.50 16.24 20.53
CA ARG A 220 -7.49 15.19 20.74
C ARG A 220 -7.31 14.34 19.48
N VAL A 221 -6.16 13.68 19.41
CA VAL A 221 -5.89 12.70 18.34
C VAL A 221 -6.90 11.56 18.46
N GLY A 222 -7.62 11.31 17.37
CA GLY A 222 -8.64 10.28 17.25
C GLY A 222 -10.08 10.77 17.35
N ASP A 223 -10.32 12.06 17.67
CA ASP A 223 -11.66 12.67 17.61
C ASP A 223 -12.12 12.85 16.16
N THR A 224 -13.43 12.84 15.94
CA THR A 224 -14.04 13.21 14.66
C THR A 224 -14.33 14.70 14.68
N LEU A 225 -13.70 15.44 13.78
CA LEU A 225 -13.90 16.88 13.62
C LEU A 225 -14.76 17.15 12.40
N ARG A 226 -15.79 17.98 12.59
CA ARG A 226 -16.58 18.56 11.51
C ARG A 226 -16.62 20.06 11.68
N ILE A 227 -15.85 20.74 10.86
CA ILE A 227 -15.63 22.18 10.98
C ILE A 227 -16.01 22.89 9.70
N SER A 228 -16.70 24.00 9.88
CA SER A 228 -17.06 24.89 8.78
C SER A 228 -16.79 26.32 9.19
N GLY A 229 -16.22 27.10 8.28
CA GLY A 229 -15.79 28.45 8.60
C GLY A 229 -15.30 29.17 7.36
N THR A 230 -14.79 30.38 7.57
CA THR A 230 -14.07 31.13 6.54
C THR A 230 -12.59 31.15 6.90
N GLY A 231 -11.75 30.79 5.93
CA GLY A 231 -10.31 30.66 6.11
C GLY A 231 -9.55 31.05 4.86
N MET A 232 -8.24 31.03 4.98
CA MET A 232 -7.31 31.31 3.89
C MET A 232 -6.63 30.01 3.47
N CYS A 233 -6.63 29.71 2.17
CA CYS A 233 -5.80 28.61 1.66
C CYS A 233 -4.32 28.94 1.88
N ASN A 234 -3.55 27.98 2.40
CA ASN A 234 -2.13 28.16 2.64
C ASN A 234 -1.38 28.35 1.32
N ILE A 235 -0.23 29.01 1.35
CA ILE A 235 0.61 29.18 0.15
C ILE A 235 1.75 28.19 0.21
N ARG A 236 2.07 27.59 -0.94
CA ARG A 236 3.17 26.63 -1.00
C ARG A 236 4.50 27.31 -0.66
N THR A 237 5.20 26.78 0.34
CA THR A 237 6.63 26.97 0.50
C THR A 237 7.38 25.72 0.10
N SER A 238 8.44 25.89 -0.68
CA SER A 238 9.36 24.82 -1.02
C SER A 238 10.01 24.28 0.26
N GLY A 239 9.69 23.05 0.68
CA GLY A 239 10.53 22.32 1.64
C GLY A 239 9.87 21.35 2.62
N THR A 240 8.57 21.40 2.90
CA THR A 240 8.04 20.72 4.12
C THR A 240 6.93 19.68 3.90
N TRP A 241 6.28 19.61 2.74
CA TRP A 241 5.15 18.68 2.53
C TRP A 241 5.05 18.18 1.08
N SER A 242 4.83 16.88 0.90
CA SER A 242 4.61 16.25 -0.41
C SER A 242 3.16 16.44 -0.86
N ALA A 243 2.76 17.69 -1.13
CA ALA A 243 1.47 17.96 -1.74
C ALA A 243 1.49 17.55 -3.23
N LYS A 244 0.39 16.97 -3.73
CA LYS A 244 0.18 16.62 -5.15
C LYS A 244 0.76 17.69 -6.08
N THR A 245 1.52 17.26 -7.08
CA THR A 245 2.33 18.12 -7.97
C THR A 245 1.52 19.08 -8.86
N ASN A 246 0.21 18.86 -9.02
CA ASN A 246 -0.68 19.69 -9.85
C ASN A 246 -1.93 20.11 -9.06
N SER A 247 -1.83 21.14 -8.20
CA SER A 247 -3.02 21.82 -7.69
C SER A 247 -3.44 22.90 -8.71
N PRO A 248 -4.74 23.01 -9.06
CA PRO A 248 -5.22 24.01 -10.02
C PRO A 248 -5.14 25.45 -9.46
N PHE A 249 -4.98 25.63 -8.15
CA PHE A 249 -4.96 26.94 -7.48
C PHE A 249 -3.55 27.49 -7.23
N LEU A 250 -2.52 26.91 -7.86
CA LEU A 250 -1.12 27.35 -7.68
C LEU A 250 -1.00 28.88 -7.84
N PRO A 251 -0.36 29.57 -6.86
CA PRO A 251 0.49 29.06 -5.77
C PRO A 251 -0.23 28.67 -4.46
N PHE A 252 -1.55 28.81 -4.37
CA PHE A 252 -2.35 28.44 -3.19
C PHE A 252 -2.56 26.92 -3.12
N ASP A 253 -2.61 26.40 -1.90
CA ASP A 253 -2.83 25.00 -1.57
C ASP A 253 -4.03 24.89 -0.60
N CYS A 254 -5.21 24.63 -1.15
CA CYS A 254 -6.46 24.52 -0.38
C CYS A 254 -6.65 23.17 0.32
N SER A 255 -5.66 22.27 0.23
CA SER A 255 -5.55 21.12 1.13
C SER A 255 -5.04 21.51 2.53
N GLN A 256 -4.62 22.77 2.69
CA GLN A 256 -4.17 23.36 3.93
C GLN A 256 -4.90 24.68 4.16
N ILE A 257 -5.64 24.81 5.26
CA ILE A 257 -6.41 26.01 5.55
C ILE A 257 -5.94 26.64 6.85
N ILE A 258 -5.57 27.91 6.76
CA ILE A 258 -5.31 28.77 7.90
C ILE A 258 -6.67 29.32 8.36
N TRP A 259 -7.06 28.97 9.58
CA TRP A 259 -8.29 29.44 10.20
C TRP A 259 -7.96 30.25 11.46
N ASN A 260 -8.14 31.57 11.37
CA ASN A 260 -7.91 32.51 12.46
C ASN A 260 -8.91 33.68 12.43
N ASP A 261 -9.05 34.37 13.56
CA ASP A 261 -9.89 35.58 13.70
C ASP A 261 -9.10 36.87 13.33
N ALA A 262 -7.95 36.75 12.65
CA ALA A 262 -7.12 37.89 12.29
C ALA A 262 -7.75 38.69 11.14
N ARG A 263 -7.41 39.98 11.05
CA ARG A 263 -7.83 40.80 9.89
C ARG A 263 -7.22 40.21 8.62
N SER A 264 -8.02 40.08 7.57
CA SER A 264 -7.55 39.61 6.27
C SER A 264 -6.42 40.50 5.76
N LEU A 265 -5.38 39.87 5.19
CA LEU A 265 -4.32 40.61 4.53
C LEU A 265 -4.92 41.46 3.39
N PRO A 266 -4.44 42.69 3.18
CA PRO A 266 -4.87 43.48 2.03
C PRO A 266 -4.46 42.78 0.74
N LEU A 267 -5.18 43.06 -0.34
CA LEU A 267 -4.76 42.59 -1.67
C LEU A 267 -3.37 43.17 -1.99
N PRO A 268 -2.50 42.38 -2.63
CA PRO A 268 -1.16 42.83 -2.97
C PRO A 268 -1.24 43.95 -4.01
N GLU A 269 -0.55 45.06 -3.73
CA GLU A 269 -0.38 46.20 -4.62
C GLU A 269 1.11 46.37 -4.93
N SER A 270 1.45 46.67 -6.20
CA SER A 270 2.84 46.90 -6.61
C SER A 270 2.92 48.09 -7.57
N GLU A 271 3.68 49.11 -7.17
CA GLU A 271 3.94 50.29 -8.00
C GLU A 271 4.70 49.92 -9.28
N LEU A 272 5.60 48.93 -9.23
CA LEU A 272 6.34 48.45 -10.39
C LEU A 272 5.42 47.80 -11.42
N VAL A 273 4.47 46.97 -10.96
CA VAL A 273 3.47 46.37 -11.85
C VAL A 273 2.57 47.45 -12.43
N ASN A 274 2.13 48.43 -11.63
CA ASN A 274 1.33 49.55 -12.14
C ASN A 274 2.07 50.33 -13.24
N LYS A 275 3.38 50.58 -13.08
CA LYS A 275 4.21 51.22 -14.12
C LYS A 275 4.36 50.35 -15.37
N ALA A 276 4.57 49.05 -15.19
CA ALA A 276 4.69 48.09 -16.30
C ALA A 276 3.40 47.95 -17.11
N THR A 277 2.26 47.84 -16.41
CA THR A 277 0.93 47.81 -17.03
C THR A 277 0.63 49.14 -17.73
N ALA A 278 0.91 50.28 -17.10
CA ALA A 278 0.70 51.59 -17.71
C ALA A 278 1.53 51.79 -18.99
N LEU A 279 2.80 51.33 -19.02
CA LEU A 279 3.62 51.37 -20.23
C LEU A 279 3.01 50.50 -21.34
N THR A 280 2.59 49.29 -20.98
CA THR A 280 2.08 48.34 -21.96
C THR A 280 0.73 48.76 -22.51
N GLU A 281 -0.15 49.27 -21.66
CA GLU A 281 -1.44 49.85 -22.06
C GLU A 281 -1.25 51.10 -22.93
N ALA A 282 -0.29 51.98 -22.61
CA ALA A 282 0.01 53.15 -23.43
C ALA A 282 0.49 52.76 -24.84
N VAL A 283 1.34 51.75 -24.96
CA VAL A 283 1.82 51.24 -26.26
C VAL A 283 0.67 50.57 -27.02
N ASN A 284 -0.09 49.68 -26.37
CA ASN A 284 -1.22 49.00 -27.00
C ASN A 284 -2.30 49.98 -27.48
N ARG A 285 -2.63 51.00 -26.67
CA ARG A 285 -3.59 52.06 -27.04
C ARG A 285 -3.15 52.83 -28.28
N GLN A 286 -1.86 53.14 -28.41
CA GLN A 286 -1.36 53.88 -29.58
C GLN A 286 -1.21 52.99 -30.82
N LEU A 287 -0.88 51.71 -30.67
CA LEU A 287 -0.76 50.76 -31.79
C LEU A 287 -2.12 50.27 -32.30
N HIS A 288 -3.09 50.10 -31.38
CA HIS A 288 -4.43 49.59 -31.65
C HIS A 288 -5.52 50.54 -31.10
N PRO A 289 -5.63 51.77 -31.64
CA PRO A 289 -6.55 52.77 -31.12
C PRO A 289 -8.01 52.35 -31.35
N LYS A 290 -8.82 52.49 -30.30
CA LYS A 290 -10.28 52.31 -30.37
C LYS A 290 -10.95 53.62 -30.82
N PRO A 291 -12.16 53.57 -31.40
CA PRO A 291 -12.85 54.77 -31.89
C PRO A 291 -13.17 55.81 -30.80
N GLU A 292 -13.18 55.40 -29.53
CA GLU A 292 -13.44 56.25 -28.36
C GLU A 292 -12.18 56.92 -27.78
N ASP A 293 -10.98 56.54 -28.23
CA ASP A 293 -9.73 57.08 -27.68
C ASP A 293 -9.50 58.53 -28.17
N GLU A 294 -9.33 59.46 -27.22
CA GLU A 294 -8.95 60.85 -27.48
C GLU A 294 -7.54 60.90 -28.08
N SER A 295 -7.44 60.91 -29.40
CA SER A 295 -6.15 61.17 -30.05
C SER A 295 -5.93 62.66 -30.24
N ARG A 296 -4.67 63.07 -30.27
CA ARG A 296 -4.26 64.42 -30.64
C ARG A 296 -4.37 64.72 -32.15
N VAL A 297 -4.87 63.78 -32.96
CA VAL A 297 -4.87 63.83 -34.43
C VAL A 297 -6.29 63.69 -35.02
N SER A 298 -6.62 64.48 -36.04
CA SER A 298 -7.94 64.44 -36.68
C SER A 298 -8.29 63.05 -37.22
N ALA A 299 -9.56 62.64 -37.06
CA ALA A 299 -10.04 61.31 -37.46
C ALA A 299 -9.83 61.01 -38.95
N SER A 300 -9.87 62.03 -39.80
CA SER A 300 -9.64 61.93 -41.25
C SER A 300 -8.18 61.59 -41.59
N LEU A 301 -7.21 62.20 -40.92
CA LEU A 301 -5.79 61.92 -41.12
C LEU A 301 -5.42 60.51 -40.64
N ARG A 302 -6.00 60.09 -39.53
CA ARG A 302 -5.78 58.73 -38.99
C ARG A 302 -6.33 57.65 -39.90
N SER A 303 -7.54 57.86 -40.43
CA SER A 303 -8.15 56.95 -41.43
C SER A 303 -7.31 56.86 -42.71
N ALA A 304 -6.74 57.98 -43.17
CA ALA A 304 -5.87 57.99 -44.35
C ALA A 304 -4.56 57.20 -44.12
N ILE A 305 -3.96 57.34 -42.93
CA ILE A 305 -2.72 56.63 -42.56
C ILE A 305 -3.00 55.12 -42.38
N GLN A 306 -4.10 54.74 -41.73
CA GLN A 306 -4.50 53.33 -41.62
C GLN A 306 -4.78 52.70 -42.99
N LYS A 307 -5.42 53.43 -43.92
CA LYS A 307 -5.61 52.98 -45.31
C LYS A 307 -4.30 52.78 -46.06
N SER A 308 -3.24 53.49 -45.68
CA SER A 308 -1.89 53.32 -46.23
C SER A 308 -1.12 52.14 -45.63
N GLY A 309 -1.71 51.43 -44.66
CA GLY A 309 -1.09 50.29 -43.98
C GLY A 309 0.02 50.68 -43.01
N MET A 310 0.09 51.95 -42.57
CA MET A 310 1.04 52.40 -41.54
C MET A 310 0.32 52.64 -40.21
N VAL A 311 1.05 52.43 -39.11
CA VAL A 311 0.60 52.67 -37.74
C VAL A 311 1.20 53.98 -37.26
N LEU A 312 0.38 54.83 -36.63
CA LEU A 312 0.79 56.13 -36.13
C LEU A 312 0.86 56.07 -34.60
N LEU A 313 2.03 56.39 -34.04
CA LEU A 313 2.16 56.75 -32.63
C LEU A 313 1.92 58.26 -32.48
N ASP A 314 0.82 58.63 -31.84
CA ASP A 314 0.38 60.01 -31.66
C ASP A 314 0.93 60.67 -30.39
N ASP A 315 1.44 59.88 -29.44
CA ASP A 315 2.09 60.34 -28.21
C ASP A 315 3.35 59.53 -27.89
N PHE A 316 4.37 59.67 -28.75
CA PHE A 316 5.65 59.01 -28.55
C PHE A 316 6.36 59.45 -27.25
N GLY A 317 6.11 60.69 -26.80
CA GLY A 317 6.66 61.21 -25.55
C GLY A 317 6.18 60.42 -24.34
N ASP A 318 4.90 60.09 -24.27
CA ASP A 318 4.32 59.29 -23.18
C ASP A 318 4.98 57.90 -23.05
N ILE A 319 5.24 57.21 -24.17
CA ILE A 319 5.93 55.91 -24.17
C ILE A 319 7.35 56.04 -23.61
N VAL A 320 8.08 57.10 -23.98
CA VAL A 320 9.43 57.37 -23.49
C VAL A 320 9.43 57.63 -21.98
N LEU A 321 8.50 58.45 -21.49
CA LEU A 321 8.39 58.78 -20.07
C LEU A 321 8.01 57.55 -19.23
N LYS A 322 7.00 56.78 -19.64
CA LYS A 322 6.61 55.54 -18.95
C LYS A 322 7.71 54.48 -18.97
N THR A 323 8.51 54.42 -20.04
CA THR A 323 9.69 53.55 -20.10
C THR A 323 10.79 54.02 -19.16
N ALA A 324 11.00 55.33 -19.01
CA ALA A 324 11.95 55.88 -18.04
C ALA A 324 11.53 55.61 -16.59
N ASP A 325 10.23 55.68 -16.30
CA ASP A 325 9.67 55.44 -14.97
C ASP A 325 9.81 53.98 -14.54
N LEU A 326 9.61 53.02 -15.46
CA LEU A 326 9.78 51.59 -15.19
C LEU A 326 11.27 51.21 -15.16
N CYS A 327 12.03 51.58 -16.18
CA CYS A 327 13.39 51.11 -16.43
C CYS A 327 14.43 52.08 -15.88
N SER A 328 14.35 52.39 -14.58
CA SER A 328 15.16 53.42 -13.92
C SER A 328 16.65 53.09 -13.82
N ALA A 329 17.01 51.80 -13.70
CA ALA A 329 18.42 51.40 -13.66
C ALA A 329 19.06 51.45 -15.04
N LYS A 330 20.38 51.64 -15.10
CA LYS A 330 21.13 51.72 -16.37
C LYS A 330 21.02 50.44 -17.20
N ASP A 331 21.01 49.30 -16.54
CA ASP A 331 21.01 47.98 -17.16
C ASP A 331 19.59 47.44 -17.44
N ASP A 332 18.55 48.15 -17.02
CA ASP A 332 17.16 47.75 -17.26
C ASP A 332 16.74 48.11 -18.69
N CYS A 333 16.00 47.20 -19.33
CA CYS A 333 15.31 47.42 -20.61
C CYS A 333 16.22 47.94 -21.74
N VAL A 334 17.50 47.57 -21.76
CA VAL A 334 18.51 48.08 -22.73
C VAL A 334 18.03 47.98 -24.18
N ARG A 335 17.41 46.86 -24.54
CA ARG A 335 16.88 46.64 -25.91
C ARG A 335 15.75 47.61 -26.25
N LEU A 336 14.81 47.82 -25.32
CA LEU A 336 13.70 48.76 -25.49
C LEU A 336 14.20 50.21 -25.55
N LYS A 337 15.11 50.60 -24.65
CA LYS A 337 15.74 51.93 -24.66
C LYS A 337 16.42 52.22 -26.00
N ASN A 338 17.20 51.27 -26.51
CA ASN A 338 17.88 51.42 -27.81
C ASN A 338 16.89 51.53 -28.98
N ALA A 339 15.82 50.74 -28.97
CA ALA A 339 14.76 50.82 -29.99
C ALA A 339 14.09 52.20 -29.98
N LEU A 340 13.73 52.72 -28.80
CA LEU A 340 13.12 54.05 -28.65
C LEU A 340 14.07 55.19 -29.05
N VAL A 341 15.37 55.09 -28.75
CA VAL A 341 16.38 56.07 -29.19
C VAL A 341 16.46 56.12 -30.72
N ASN A 342 16.44 54.97 -31.39
CA ASN A 342 16.45 54.88 -32.85
C ASN A 342 15.16 55.42 -33.46
N LEU A 343 14.00 55.12 -32.87
CA LEU A 343 12.69 55.62 -33.32
C LEU A 343 12.54 57.14 -33.12
N GLY A 344 13.05 57.66 -32.01
CA GLY A 344 13.02 59.08 -31.67
C GLY A 344 14.11 59.93 -32.34
N ASN A 345 14.98 59.32 -33.15
CA ASN A 345 16.14 59.94 -33.77
C ASN A 345 16.94 60.80 -32.77
N SER A 346 17.29 60.20 -31.62
CA SER A 346 18.07 60.82 -30.55
C SER A 346 19.48 60.23 -30.48
N LYS A 347 20.43 60.96 -29.88
CA LYS A 347 21.82 60.51 -29.72
C LYS A 347 21.95 59.42 -28.66
N ASP A 348 21.26 59.58 -27.53
CA ASP A 348 21.27 58.67 -26.39
C ASP A 348 19.92 58.71 -25.65
N TRP A 349 19.74 57.77 -24.72
CA TRP A 349 18.54 57.64 -23.89
C TRP A 349 18.31 58.90 -23.05
N ASP A 350 19.36 59.43 -22.43
CA ASP A 350 19.25 60.62 -21.56
C ASP A 350 18.81 61.87 -22.34
N ALA A 351 19.29 62.08 -23.56
CA ALA A 351 18.82 63.17 -24.41
C ALA A 351 17.36 62.96 -24.85
N LEU A 352 16.95 61.71 -25.10
CA LEU A 352 15.57 61.41 -25.50
C LEU A 352 14.60 61.73 -24.34
N VAL A 353 14.90 61.27 -23.13
CA VAL A 353 14.09 61.53 -21.93
C VAL A 353 14.04 63.03 -21.62
N LYS A 354 15.16 63.76 -21.76
CA LYS A 354 15.16 65.23 -21.61
C LYS A 354 14.27 65.94 -22.62
N ARG A 355 14.22 65.45 -23.86
CA ARG A 355 13.31 65.99 -24.90
C ARG A 355 11.86 65.70 -24.59
N ALA A 356 11.56 64.49 -24.10
CA ALA A 356 10.21 64.11 -23.66
C ALA A 356 9.72 65.00 -22.51
N ASN A 357 10.53 65.15 -21.45
CA ASN A 357 10.20 66.00 -20.30
C ASN A 357 10.03 67.48 -20.65
N ALA A 358 10.74 67.97 -21.66
CA ALA A 358 10.62 69.35 -22.12
C ALA A 358 9.41 69.59 -23.05
N GLY A 359 8.54 68.58 -23.27
CA GLY A 359 7.41 68.65 -24.20
C GLY A 359 7.83 68.76 -25.67
N LYS A 360 9.12 68.59 -26.00
CA LYS A 360 9.63 68.70 -27.37
C LYS A 360 9.28 67.52 -28.26
N LEU A 361 8.68 66.48 -27.69
CA LEU A 361 8.12 65.33 -28.41
C LEU A 361 6.60 65.44 -28.59
N ASP A 362 5.94 66.45 -28.01
CA ASP A 362 4.53 66.70 -28.22
C ASP A 362 4.29 67.10 -29.69
N GLY A 363 3.56 66.27 -30.44
CA GLY A 363 3.30 66.44 -31.87
C GLY A 363 4.29 65.74 -32.80
N VAL A 364 5.27 65.00 -32.27
CA VAL A 364 6.14 64.12 -33.07
C VAL A 364 5.39 62.81 -33.34
N ASN A 365 4.78 62.77 -34.51
CA ASN A 365 4.07 61.61 -35.03
C ASN A 365 5.06 60.59 -35.61
N VAL A 366 5.24 59.45 -34.95
CA VAL A 366 6.11 58.37 -35.46
C VAL A 366 5.27 57.43 -36.30
N LEU A 367 5.62 57.29 -37.57
CA LEU A 367 4.99 56.36 -38.50
C LEU A 367 5.78 55.05 -38.54
N LEU A 368 5.10 53.96 -38.19
CA LEU A 368 5.67 52.63 -38.17
C LEU A 368 5.03 51.77 -39.24
N ARG A 369 5.84 50.91 -39.85
CA ARG A 369 5.32 49.77 -40.62
C ARG A 369 4.69 48.76 -39.66
N PRO A 370 3.70 47.96 -40.07
CA PRO A 370 3.02 47.00 -39.19
C PRO A 370 3.99 46.05 -38.48
N VAL A 371 5.01 45.55 -39.19
CA VAL A 371 6.05 44.67 -38.62
C VAL A 371 6.87 45.39 -37.53
N SER A 372 7.16 46.68 -37.71
CA SER A 372 7.90 47.47 -36.71
C SER A 372 7.04 47.80 -35.49
N ALA A 373 5.73 48.02 -35.70
CA ALA A 373 4.75 48.19 -34.63
C ALA A 373 4.63 46.91 -33.79
N GLU A 374 4.47 45.75 -34.44
CA GLU A 374 4.42 44.45 -33.76
C GLU A 374 5.74 44.11 -33.06
N SER A 375 6.88 44.45 -33.66
CA SER A 375 8.19 44.30 -33.00
C SER A 375 8.33 45.20 -31.78
N LEU A 376 7.75 46.40 -31.78
CA LEU A 376 7.76 47.30 -30.63
C LEU A 376 6.88 46.74 -29.50
N ASP A 377 5.68 46.26 -29.84
CA ASP A 377 4.77 45.64 -28.88
C ASP A 377 5.40 44.42 -28.19
N ASN A 378 5.97 43.49 -28.98
CA ASN A 378 6.68 42.33 -28.46
C ASN A 378 7.89 42.71 -27.60
N LEU A 379 8.61 43.78 -27.97
CA LEU A 379 9.77 44.25 -27.21
C LEU A 379 9.36 44.85 -25.87
N VAL A 380 8.24 45.58 -25.83
CA VAL A 380 7.64 46.11 -24.59
C VAL A 380 7.18 44.95 -23.72
N ALA A 381 6.39 44.02 -24.25
CA ALA A 381 5.91 42.84 -23.52
C ALA A 381 7.05 42.01 -22.94
N THR A 382 8.12 41.78 -23.70
CA THR A 382 9.30 41.02 -23.24
C THR A 382 10.09 41.80 -22.18
N SER A 383 10.14 43.13 -22.27
CA SER A 383 10.88 43.97 -21.32
C SER A 383 10.12 44.17 -20.00
N THR A 384 8.78 44.16 -20.02
CA THR A 384 7.94 44.31 -18.82
C THR A 384 7.70 42.99 -18.08
N ALA A 385 7.67 41.87 -18.80
CA ALA A 385 7.46 40.52 -18.25
C ALA A 385 8.24 40.19 -16.96
N PRO A 386 9.59 40.36 -16.89
CA PRO A 386 10.35 39.97 -15.71
C PRO A 386 9.96 40.78 -14.45
N PHE A 387 9.58 42.05 -14.60
CA PHE A 387 9.11 42.87 -13.48
C PHE A 387 7.81 42.30 -12.91
N ILE A 388 6.86 41.96 -13.78
CA ILE A 388 5.55 41.45 -13.34
C ILE A 388 5.68 40.06 -12.71
N THR A 389 6.41 39.14 -13.35
CA THR A 389 6.58 37.78 -12.80
C THR A 389 7.35 37.78 -11.48
N HIS A 390 8.39 38.61 -11.34
CA HIS A 390 9.15 38.71 -10.09
C HIS A 390 8.30 39.29 -8.95
N GLU A 391 7.58 40.37 -9.20
CA GLU A 391 6.69 40.98 -8.22
C GLU A 391 5.52 40.05 -7.85
N THR A 392 4.96 39.31 -8.81
CA THR A 392 3.92 38.30 -8.55
C THR A 392 4.45 37.21 -7.60
N ALA A 393 5.64 36.67 -7.86
CA ALA A 393 6.24 35.65 -7.01
C ALA A 393 6.57 36.18 -5.61
N ARG A 394 7.10 37.40 -5.51
CA ARG A 394 7.38 38.09 -4.26
C ARG A 394 6.11 38.33 -3.45
N ALA A 395 5.04 38.78 -4.10
CA ALA A 395 3.74 38.99 -3.46
C ALA A 395 3.16 37.67 -2.94
N ALA A 396 3.22 36.59 -3.72
CA ALA A 396 2.81 35.26 -3.26
C ALA A 396 3.58 34.81 -2.01
N GLN A 397 4.90 35.01 -1.96
CA GLN A 397 5.71 34.69 -0.79
C GLN A 397 5.35 35.56 0.44
N SER A 398 5.02 36.84 0.23
CA SER A 398 4.64 37.74 1.33
C SER A 398 3.34 37.32 2.02
N LEU A 399 2.40 36.73 1.26
CA LEU A 399 1.14 36.20 1.77
C LEU A 399 1.32 34.90 2.58
N ASN A 400 2.49 34.25 2.52
CA ASN A 400 2.82 33.06 3.31
C ASN A 400 3.24 33.38 4.77
N SER A 401 2.91 34.56 5.29
CA SER A 401 3.14 34.90 6.70
C SER A 401 1.82 34.83 7.45
N PRO A 402 1.41 33.64 7.95
CA PRO A 402 0.17 33.53 8.70
C PRO A 402 0.24 34.43 9.94
N ALA A 403 -0.87 35.11 10.25
CA ALA A 403 -0.99 35.83 11.50
C ALA A 403 -0.82 34.86 12.69
N PRO A 404 -0.18 35.29 13.80
CA PRO A 404 0.07 34.41 14.94
C PRO A 404 -1.24 33.91 15.55
N GLY A 405 -1.26 32.63 15.95
CA GLY A 405 -2.42 31.96 16.55
C GLY A 405 -3.46 31.43 15.55
N GLY A 406 -4.46 30.70 16.07
CA GLY A 406 -5.47 30.00 15.28
C GLY A 406 -5.06 28.57 14.93
N PHE A 407 -5.65 28.03 13.87
CA PHE A 407 -5.50 26.64 13.46
C PHE A 407 -5.02 26.53 12.02
N LEU A 408 -4.07 25.62 11.76
CA LEU A 408 -3.74 25.17 10.40
C LEU A 408 -4.31 23.77 10.23
N ILE A 409 -5.34 23.64 9.42
CA ILE A 409 -6.01 22.37 9.13
C ILE A 409 -5.37 21.79 7.88
N VAL A 410 -4.86 20.56 7.96
CA VAL A 410 -4.13 19.90 6.87
C VAL A 410 -4.81 18.60 6.49
N SER A 411 -5.06 18.38 5.21
CA SER A 411 -5.53 17.09 4.69
C SER A 411 -4.36 16.12 4.52
N ASP A 412 -4.42 14.96 5.18
CA ASP A 412 -3.40 13.91 5.05
C ASP A 412 -3.40 13.29 3.64
N GLU A 413 -4.53 13.29 2.93
CA GLU A 413 -4.66 12.77 1.56
C GLU A 413 -4.45 13.84 0.48
N GLY A 414 -4.26 15.11 0.88
CA GLY A 414 -4.14 16.25 -0.04
C GLY A 414 -5.42 16.50 -0.84
N SER A 415 -6.58 16.26 -0.23
CA SER A 415 -7.88 16.71 -0.74
C SER A 415 -8.09 18.18 -0.43
N ASP A 416 -8.70 18.92 -1.34
CA ASP A 416 -9.08 20.32 -1.12
C ASP A 416 -10.30 20.39 -0.19
N PHE A 417 -10.30 21.35 0.74
CA PHE A 417 -11.41 21.59 1.68
C PHE A 417 -12.43 22.63 1.18
N VAL A 418 -12.29 23.06 -0.07
CA VAL A 418 -12.96 24.23 -0.64
C VAL A 418 -13.68 23.84 -1.93
N ASP A 419 -14.95 24.24 -2.06
CA ASP A 419 -15.81 23.94 -3.22
C ASP A 419 -15.78 25.03 -4.32
N GLN A 420 -14.66 25.77 -4.44
CA GLN A 420 -14.54 26.84 -5.43
C GLN A 420 -14.33 26.27 -6.84
N PRO A 421 -14.88 26.93 -7.88
CA PRO A 421 -14.65 26.50 -9.26
C PRO A 421 -13.17 26.65 -9.61
N TRP A 422 -12.63 25.66 -10.31
CA TRP A 422 -11.23 25.68 -10.73
C TRP A 422 -11.00 26.79 -11.76
N PRO A 423 -9.85 27.48 -11.70
CA PRO A 423 -9.49 28.44 -12.73
C PRO A 423 -9.30 27.72 -14.07
N SER A 424 -9.57 28.43 -15.17
CA SER A 424 -9.47 27.88 -16.53
C SER A 424 -8.03 27.55 -16.94
N ALA A 425 -7.05 28.21 -16.32
CA ALA A 425 -5.62 28.02 -16.55
C ALA A 425 -4.85 28.24 -15.24
N SER A 426 -3.67 27.65 -15.10
CA SER A 426 -2.78 27.92 -13.96
C SER A 426 -2.25 29.33 -14.01
N LEU A 427 -1.92 29.93 -12.86
CA LEU A 427 -1.39 31.30 -12.79
C LEU A 427 -0.18 31.52 -13.71
N TYR A 428 0.70 30.53 -13.81
CA TYR A 428 1.93 30.62 -14.59
C TYR A 428 1.73 30.35 -16.09
N ASP A 429 0.53 29.93 -16.51
CA ASP A 429 0.18 29.75 -17.92
C ASP A 429 -0.36 31.03 -18.54
N TYR A 430 -0.74 32.03 -17.73
CA TYR A 430 -1.17 33.34 -18.21
C TYR A 430 0.01 34.14 -18.77
N PRO A 431 -0.23 34.97 -19.81
CA PRO A 431 0.78 35.92 -20.25
C PRO A 431 1.13 36.88 -19.10
N PRO A 432 2.39 37.34 -18.97
CA PRO A 432 2.84 38.15 -17.83
C PRO A 432 1.99 39.38 -17.54
N GLN A 433 1.41 40.01 -18.58
CA GLN A 433 0.56 41.19 -18.44
C GLN A 433 -0.76 40.91 -17.71
N GLU A 434 -1.32 39.71 -17.89
CA GLU A 434 -2.56 39.28 -17.22
C GLU A 434 -2.28 38.56 -15.90
N GLN A 435 -1.06 38.04 -15.74
CA GLN A 435 -0.65 37.23 -14.59
C GLN A 435 -0.91 37.93 -13.26
N TRP A 436 -0.59 39.23 -13.12
CA TRP A 436 -0.84 39.97 -11.88
C TRP A 436 -2.33 40.08 -11.55
N ASN A 437 -3.15 40.40 -12.55
CA ASN A 437 -4.60 40.51 -12.37
C ASN A 437 -5.23 39.15 -12.04
N ALA A 438 -4.75 38.07 -12.68
CA ALA A 438 -5.15 36.71 -12.37
C ALA A 438 -4.77 36.33 -10.93
N PHE A 439 -3.56 36.70 -10.49
CA PHE A 439 -3.11 36.49 -9.12
C PHE A 439 -3.97 37.27 -8.10
N GLN A 440 -4.28 38.54 -8.36
CA GLN A 440 -5.15 39.33 -7.48
C GLN A 440 -6.56 38.75 -7.37
N LYS A 441 -7.14 38.26 -8.47
CA LYS A 441 -8.44 37.56 -8.47
C LYS A 441 -8.38 36.26 -7.67
N LEU A 442 -7.32 35.47 -7.85
CA LEU A 442 -7.11 34.24 -7.07
C LEU A 442 -6.94 34.55 -5.58
N ALA A 443 -6.13 35.55 -5.22
CA ALA A 443 -5.95 35.97 -3.84
C ALA A 443 -7.27 36.47 -3.23
N GLN A 444 -8.05 37.27 -3.95
CA GLN A 444 -9.36 37.75 -3.50
C GLN A 444 -10.33 36.59 -3.24
N MET A 445 -10.30 35.57 -4.09
CA MET A 445 -11.12 34.38 -3.92
C MET A 445 -10.65 33.54 -2.73
N LEU A 446 -9.35 33.22 -2.65
CA LEU A 446 -8.77 32.18 -1.78
C LEU A 446 -8.34 32.66 -0.39
N MET A 447 -8.26 33.98 -0.15
CA MET A 447 -7.92 34.52 1.17
C MET A 447 -9.10 34.57 2.15
N HIS A 448 -10.33 34.47 1.66
CA HIS A 448 -11.53 34.44 2.49
C HIS A 448 -12.56 33.46 1.91
N THR A 449 -12.16 32.19 1.79
CA THR A 449 -13.04 31.15 1.28
C THR A 449 -13.83 30.50 2.39
N PRO A 450 -15.14 30.27 2.20
CA PRO A 450 -15.83 29.28 3.01
C PRO A 450 -15.19 27.90 2.76
N PHE A 451 -14.95 27.16 3.83
CA PHE A 451 -14.42 25.81 3.77
C PHE A 451 -15.26 24.88 4.64
N ASN A 452 -15.23 23.61 4.29
CA ASN A 452 -15.80 22.54 5.08
C ASN A 452 -14.75 21.44 5.19
N ALA A 453 -14.33 21.15 6.42
CA ALA A 453 -13.40 20.07 6.68
C ALA A 453 -14.05 19.07 7.62
N GLU A 454 -14.13 17.83 7.16
CA GLU A 454 -14.66 16.70 7.91
C GLU A 454 -13.62 15.58 7.89
N GLY A 455 -13.27 15.09 9.06
CA GLY A 455 -12.22 14.09 9.17
C GLY A 455 -11.93 13.71 10.61
N ILE A 456 -11.03 12.75 10.75
CA ILE A 456 -10.54 12.27 12.04
C ILE A 456 -9.16 12.84 12.26
N VAL A 457 -8.91 13.27 13.49
CA VAL A 457 -7.67 13.92 13.85
C VAL A 457 -6.56 12.90 13.98
N THR A 458 -5.56 12.99 13.12
CA THR A 458 -4.41 12.07 13.11
C THR A 458 -3.21 12.63 13.85
N LYS A 459 -3.02 13.95 13.79
CA LYS A 459 -1.87 14.65 14.37
C LYS A 459 -2.29 16.03 14.89
N ILE A 460 -1.76 16.39 16.06
CA ILE A 460 -1.87 17.73 16.64
C ILE A 460 -0.48 18.18 17.09
N PHE A 461 -0.03 19.35 16.65
CA PHE A 461 1.17 19.99 17.18
C PHE A 461 1.03 21.52 17.11
N THR A 462 1.75 22.24 17.95
CA THR A 462 1.75 23.71 17.96
C THR A 462 3.09 24.25 17.48
N ASP A 463 3.05 25.14 16.50
CA ASP A 463 4.24 25.78 15.94
C ASP A 463 4.72 26.94 16.82
N ALA A 464 5.93 27.42 16.54
CA ALA A 464 6.56 28.54 17.26
C ALA A 464 5.70 29.84 17.24
N ASN A 465 4.85 30.00 16.23
CA ASN A 465 3.93 31.13 16.08
C ASN A 465 2.64 30.98 16.90
N GLY A 466 2.49 29.89 17.67
CA GLY A 466 1.28 29.59 18.45
C GLY A 466 0.11 29.08 17.61
N THR A 467 0.33 28.77 16.32
CA THR A 467 -0.66 28.13 15.45
C THR A 467 -0.73 26.64 15.77
N GLN A 468 -1.94 26.10 15.92
CA GLN A 468 -2.15 24.67 16.17
C GLN A 468 -2.43 23.94 14.86
N HIS A 469 -1.56 23.01 14.51
CA HIS A 469 -1.64 22.20 13.31
C HIS A 469 -2.47 20.96 13.59
N ILE A 470 -3.55 20.78 12.83
CA ILE A 470 -4.47 19.66 12.94
C ILE A 470 -4.43 18.90 11.61
N GLY A 471 -3.89 17.69 11.65
CA GLY A 471 -3.97 16.74 10.54
C GLY A 471 -5.33 16.05 10.55
N LEU A 472 -6.05 16.14 9.44
CA LEU A 472 -7.32 15.48 9.23
C LEU A 472 -7.17 14.41 8.16
N HIS A 473 -7.61 13.21 8.50
CA HIS A 473 -7.85 12.15 7.53
C HIS A 473 -9.35 12.05 7.26
N PRO A 474 -9.79 11.96 6.00
CA PRO A 474 -11.21 11.82 5.67
C PRO A 474 -11.82 10.63 6.40
N ILE A 475 -13.08 10.77 6.81
CA ILE A 475 -13.82 9.69 7.44
C ILE A 475 -13.97 8.57 6.40
N PRO A 476 -13.49 7.35 6.69
CA PRO A 476 -13.64 6.25 5.74
C PRO A 476 -15.12 5.95 5.54
N ASP A 477 -15.51 5.78 4.28
CA ASP A 477 -16.84 5.30 3.91
C ASP A 477 -17.17 3.99 4.65
N ARG A 478 -18.46 3.64 4.72
CA ARG A 478 -18.92 2.41 5.39
C ARG A 478 -18.14 1.16 4.94
N SER A 479 -17.75 1.07 3.66
CA SER A 479 -16.90 0.00 3.13
C SER A 479 -15.46 0.05 3.67
N GLY A 480 -14.86 1.24 3.77
CA GLY A 480 -13.53 1.46 4.37
C GLY A 480 -13.46 1.04 5.83
N LEU A 481 -14.49 1.34 6.62
CA LEU A 481 -14.60 0.88 8.02
C LEU A 481 -14.61 -0.65 8.12
N TRP A 482 -15.39 -1.33 7.27
CA TRP A 482 -15.41 -2.80 7.22
C TRP A 482 -14.05 -3.39 6.82
N ARG A 483 -13.32 -2.74 5.91
CA ARG A 483 -11.96 -3.15 5.51
C ARG A 483 -10.98 -3.01 6.68
N TYR A 484 -11.01 -1.91 7.42
CA TYR A 484 -10.16 -1.75 8.60
C TYR A 484 -10.47 -2.79 9.68
N LEU A 485 -11.75 -3.00 10.00
CA LEU A 485 -12.16 -4.02 10.95
C LEU A 485 -11.70 -5.42 10.51
N SER A 486 -11.92 -5.77 9.23
CA SER A 486 -11.50 -7.07 8.67
C SER A 486 -9.99 -7.25 8.69
N THR A 487 -9.23 -6.19 8.43
CA THR A 487 -7.76 -6.20 8.50
C THR A 487 -7.28 -6.49 9.92
N THR A 488 -7.87 -5.84 10.93
CA THR A 488 -7.49 -6.06 12.34
C THR A 488 -7.84 -7.48 12.80
N LEU A 489 -9.01 -8.00 12.41
CA LEU A 489 -9.43 -9.37 12.70
C LEU A 489 -8.50 -10.39 12.02
N LEU A 490 -8.15 -10.18 10.75
CA LEU A 490 -7.24 -11.05 10.02
C LEU A 490 -5.84 -11.04 10.66
N LEU A 491 -5.35 -9.89 11.09
CA LEU A 491 -4.05 -9.77 11.76
C LEU A 491 -4.02 -10.55 13.07
N LEU A 492 -5.04 -10.40 13.93
CA LEU A 492 -5.12 -11.13 15.20
C LEU A 492 -5.25 -12.65 14.99
N THR A 493 -6.07 -13.07 14.02
CA THR A 493 -6.24 -14.50 13.71
C THR A 493 -4.97 -15.12 13.13
N MET A 494 -4.25 -14.42 12.25
CA MET A 494 -2.98 -14.92 11.72
C MET A 494 -1.89 -14.97 12.79
N LEU A 495 -1.83 -14.00 13.70
CA LEU A 495 -0.90 -14.01 14.83
C LEU A 495 -1.16 -15.20 15.76
N GLY A 496 -2.42 -15.42 16.15
CA GLY A 496 -2.81 -16.57 16.96
C GLY A 496 -2.53 -17.90 16.26
N SER A 497 -2.82 -18.00 14.96
CA SER A 497 -2.57 -19.19 14.15
C SER A 497 -1.08 -19.50 14.05
N ALA A 498 -0.22 -18.50 13.82
CA ALA A 498 1.23 -18.66 13.72
C ALA A 498 1.82 -19.19 15.03
N ILE A 499 1.43 -18.60 16.16
CA ILE A 499 1.91 -19.01 17.48
C ILE A 499 1.43 -20.43 17.81
N TYR A 500 0.13 -20.70 17.67
CA TYR A 500 -0.43 -22.00 18.02
C TYR A 500 0.15 -23.13 17.16
N ASN A 501 0.15 -22.95 15.83
CA ASN A 501 0.67 -23.96 14.91
C ASN A 501 2.20 -24.10 15.00
N GLY A 502 2.92 -23.02 15.29
CA GLY A 502 4.36 -23.06 15.55
C GLY A 502 4.71 -23.91 16.78
N VAL A 503 4.03 -23.68 17.91
CA VAL A 503 4.22 -24.48 19.13
C VAL A 503 3.85 -25.95 18.91
N GLN A 504 2.74 -26.21 18.21
CA GLN A 504 2.33 -27.57 17.88
C GLN A 504 3.33 -28.26 16.94
N ALA A 505 3.84 -27.57 15.92
CA ALA A 505 4.85 -28.09 15.01
C ALA A 505 6.12 -28.49 15.78
N TRP A 506 6.59 -27.62 16.68
CA TRP A 506 7.75 -27.90 17.52
C TRP A 506 7.55 -29.13 18.43
N ARG A 507 6.45 -29.17 19.19
CA ARG A 507 6.13 -30.32 20.07
C ARG A 507 6.04 -31.62 19.29
N ARG A 508 5.39 -31.59 18.11
CA ARG A 508 5.24 -32.76 17.24
C ARG A 508 6.56 -33.18 16.61
N TYR A 509 7.42 -32.24 16.26
CA TYR A 509 8.75 -32.50 15.73
C TYR A 509 9.65 -33.20 16.75
N GLN A 510 9.64 -32.72 18.00
CA GLN A 510 10.38 -33.36 19.10
C GLN A 510 9.95 -34.82 19.30
N ARG A 511 8.64 -35.06 19.43
CA ARG A 511 8.08 -36.43 19.56
C ARG A 511 8.36 -37.30 18.34
N HIS A 512 8.34 -36.73 17.14
CA HIS A 512 8.67 -37.47 15.92
C HIS A 512 10.13 -37.95 15.92
N ARG A 513 11.06 -37.14 16.45
CA ARG A 513 12.47 -37.51 16.57
C ARG A 513 12.71 -38.61 17.61
N THR A 514 11.99 -38.60 18.73
CA THR A 514 12.17 -39.61 19.78
C THR A 514 11.41 -40.91 19.52
N ARG A 515 10.37 -40.87 18.66
CA ARG A 515 9.48 -42.01 18.36
C ARG A 515 10.22 -43.33 18.06
N MET A 516 11.21 -43.33 17.17
CA MET A 516 11.89 -44.59 16.79
C MET A 516 12.67 -45.19 17.96
N MET A 517 13.33 -44.36 18.77
CA MET A 517 14.05 -44.81 19.95
C MET A 517 13.09 -45.36 21.00
N GLU A 518 11.93 -44.73 21.20
CA GLU A 518 10.89 -45.19 22.12
C GLU A 518 10.27 -46.53 21.69
N ILE A 519 10.06 -46.74 20.38
CA ILE A 519 9.55 -48.00 19.83
C ILE A 519 10.57 -49.13 20.01
N GLN A 520 11.85 -48.88 19.74
CA GLN A 520 12.91 -49.86 19.96
C GLN A 520 13.00 -50.24 21.45
N ALA A 521 13.00 -49.25 22.34
CA ALA A 521 13.00 -49.49 23.79
C ALA A 521 11.76 -50.27 24.25
N TYR A 522 10.58 -50.01 23.66
CA TYR A 522 9.37 -50.79 23.93
C TYR A 522 9.53 -52.25 23.55
N TYR A 523 10.00 -52.56 22.33
CA TYR A 523 10.20 -53.94 21.91
C TYR A 523 11.32 -54.64 22.68
N GLU A 524 12.42 -53.96 22.99
CA GLU A 524 13.47 -54.49 23.86
C GLU A 524 12.94 -54.86 25.25
N SER A 525 12.03 -54.06 25.81
CA SER A 525 11.40 -54.36 27.09
C SER A 525 10.45 -55.56 27.02
N CYS A 526 9.67 -55.68 25.95
CA CYS A 526 8.71 -56.78 25.75
C CYS A 526 9.40 -58.11 25.44
N LEU A 527 10.53 -58.06 24.71
CA LEU A 527 11.28 -59.23 24.25
C LEU A 527 12.48 -59.54 25.15
N ASN A 528 12.57 -58.90 26.33
CA ASN A 528 13.67 -59.11 27.26
C ASN A 528 13.64 -60.57 27.79
N PRO A 529 14.70 -61.36 27.56
CA PRO A 529 14.74 -62.77 27.98
C PRO A 529 14.64 -62.98 29.50
N GLN A 530 14.86 -61.94 30.32
CA GLN A 530 14.66 -62.03 31.78
C GLN A 530 13.19 -61.99 32.21
N LEU A 531 12.29 -61.47 31.38
CA LEU A 531 10.84 -61.39 31.62
C LEU A 531 10.08 -62.52 30.93
N ILE A 532 10.69 -63.15 29.93
CA ILE A 532 10.15 -64.31 29.23
C ILE A 532 10.61 -65.54 30.01
N THR A 533 9.84 -65.96 31.02
CA THR A 533 9.98 -67.31 31.55
C THR A 533 9.74 -68.28 30.39
N PRO A 534 10.64 -69.25 30.12
CA PRO A 534 10.36 -70.27 29.13
C PRO A 534 9.11 -71.02 29.60
N SER A 535 7.99 -70.82 28.92
CA SER A 535 6.85 -71.70 29.07
C SER A 535 7.27 -73.07 28.58
N GLU A 536 7.58 -73.94 29.55
CA GLU A 536 7.68 -75.40 29.49
C GLU A 536 8.04 -75.99 28.12
N SER A 537 9.33 -76.23 27.93
CA SER A 537 9.74 -77.41 27.17
C SER A 537 10.65 -78.26 28.04
N LEU A 538 10.18 -79.50 28.25
CA LEU A 538 10.86 -80.70 28.77
C LEU A 538 11.05 -80.85 30.29
N ILE A 539 10.22 -81.74 30.87
CA ILE A 539 10.50 -82.98 31.65
C ILE A 539 9.08 -83.35 32.18
N GLU A 540 8.35 -84.35 31.70
CA GLU A 540 8.62 -85.78 31.49
C GLU A 540 7.54 -86.39 30.58
#